data_AF-A0A840W588-F1
#
_entry.id   AF-A0A840W588-F1
#
_cell.length_a   1.000
_cell.length_b   1.000
_cell.length_c   1.000
_cell.angle_alpha   90.00
_cell.angle_beta   90.00
_cell.angle_gamma   90.00
#
_symmetry.space_group_name_H-M   'P 1'
#
loop_
_entity.id
_entity.type
_entity.pdbx_description
1 polymer ?
#
loop_
_entity_poly.entity_id
_entity_poly.type
_entity_poly.pdbx_seq_one_letter_code
_entity_poly.pdbx_strand_id
1 'polypeptide(L)'
;MNVAFDDPAPEPEDLHAWTARGFAVAEARRWIDAGFVLDAAERWRERGVYRPEPAQAWRAAGLTPYTVGPALRAGMEPGEAVRWHELGYDRAEAAERHLAGERPHPRRLFARLFRRHRDRDLDLDDAQAETMTALLRAGVPPARARAYLDAGWRGLEALPWARTGVNATQAVLYRALGLAPEEAARSAKAGRDAEKLLRTWWDAGVPRQDVAAWLTAGFSPQEAASAVAADGTVEEAAPRAPGGREPDP
;
A
#
# COMPACT_ATOMS: atom_id res chain seq x y z
N MET A 1 -13.72 -38.01 32.28
CA MET A 1 -14.73 -36.94 32.15
C MET A 1 -13.97 -35.66 31.85
N ASN A 2 -13.94 -35.23 30.59
CA ASN A 2 -13.39 -33.93 30.21
C ASN A 2 -14.51 -32.90 30.31
N VAL A 3 -14.45 -32.05 31.33
CA VAL A 3 -15.32 -30.89 31.45
C VAL A 3 -14.73 -29.82 30.54
N ALA A 4 -15.32 -29.67 29.35
CA ALA A 4 -15.06 -28.52 28.50
C ALA A 4 -15.58 -27.29 29.23
N PHE A 5 -14.67 -26.38 29.62
CA PHE A 5 -15.04 -25.02 29.94
C PHE A 5 -15.44 -24.36 28.61
N ASP A 6 -16.73 -24.39 28.34
CA ASP A 6 -17.37 -23.55 27.34
C ASP A 6 -17.19 -22.11 27.85
N ASP A 7 -16.25 -21.38 27.27
CA ASP A 7 -15.99 -19.98 27.59
C ASP A 7 -17.24 -19.21 27.12
N PRO A 8 -18.08 -18.65 28.02
CA PRO A 8 -19.31 -18.00 27.60
C PRO A 8 -18.95 -16.82 26.70
N ALA A 9 -19.53 -16.81 25.50
CA ALA A 9 -19.47 -15.66 24.61
C ALA A 9 -19.81 -14.39 25.40
N PRO A 10 -19.05 -13.29 25.23
CA PRO A 10 -19.26 -12.08 26.02
C PRO A 10 -20.72 -11.64 25.88
N GLU A 11 -21.43 -11.51 27.00
CA GLU A 11 -22.82 -11.05 26.99
C GLU A 11 -22.90 -9.70 26.27
N PRO A 12 -23.84 -9.51 25.34
CA PRO A 12 -24.00 -8.23 24.66
C PRO A 12 -24.28 -7.15 25.69
N GLU A 13 -23.46 -6.10 25.72
CA GLU A 13 -23.61 -4.98 26.65
C GLU A 13 -25.03 -4.42 26.59
N ASP A 14 -25.63 -4.17 27.77
CA ASP A 14 -26.99 -3.66 27.87
C ASP A 14 -27.10 -2.27 27.22
N LEU A 15 -27.99 -2.14 26.23
CA LEU A 15 -28.31 -0.88 25.56
C LEU A 15 -28.72 0.22 26.56
N HIS A 16 -29.24 -0.14 27.73
CA HIS A 16 -29.56 0.81 28.78
C HIS A 16 -28.31 1.59 29.24
N ALA A 17 -27.16 0.91 29.39
CA ALA A 17 -25.89 1.54 29.77
C ALA A 17 -25.42 2.55 28.71
N TRP A 18 -25.59 2.24 27.43
CA TRP A 18 -25.27 3.15 26.33
C TRP A 18 -26.14 4.41 26.34
N THR A 19 -27.44 4.25 26.55
CA THR A 19 -28.37 5.39 26.64
C THR A 19 -28.10 6.27 27.87
N ALA A 20 -27.71 5.67 29.00
CA ALA A 20 -27.31 6.40 30.21
C ALA A 20 -26.05 7.25 29.99
N ARG A 21 -25.19 6.88 29.04
CA ARG A 21 -24.02 7.68 28.60
C ARG A 21 -24.33 8.63 27.45
N GLY A 22 -25.61 8.84 27.13
CA GLY A 22 -26.04 9.83 26.15
C GLY A 22 -25.82 9.42 24.69
N PHE A 23 -25.70 8.12 24.41
CA PHE A 23 -25.83 7.59 23.05
C PHE A 23 -27.31 7.43 22.70
N ALA A 24 -27.71 7.86 21.51
CA ALA A 24 -29.03 7.50 21.01
C ALA A 24 -29.07 5.99 20.73
N VAL A 25 -30.23 5.33 20.90
CA VAL A 25 -30.35 3.87 20.69
C VAL A 25 -29.84 3.43 19.30
N ALA A 26 -30.16 4.21 18.25
CA ALA A 26 -29.71 3.94 16.89
C ALA A 26 -28.20 4.22 16.67
N GLU A 27 -27.59 5.06 17.50
CA GLU A 27 -26.14 5.30 17.49
C GLU A 27 -25.42 4.17 18.24
N ALA A 28 -25.90 3.81 19.43
CA ALA A 28 -25.37 2.71 20.23
C ALA A 28 -25.35 1.39 19.43
N ARG A 29 -26.44 1.07 18.73
CA ARG A 29 -26.49 -0.09 17.84
C ARG A 29 -25.39 -0.08 16.78
N ARG A 30 -25.16 1.07 16.14
CA ARG A 30 -24.09 1.18 15.12
C ARG A 30 -22.69 0.96 15.69
N TRP A 31 -22.42 1.46 16.89
CA TRP A 31 -21.14 1.21 17.57
C TRP A 31 -20.97 -0.26 17.99
N ILE A 32 -22.03 -0.87 18.50
CA ILE A 32 -22.06 -2.30 18.88
C ILE A 32 -21.88 -3.18 17.64
N ASP A 33 -22.63 -2.93 16.57
CA ASP A 33 -22.53 -3.66 15.30
C ASP A 33 -21.13 -3.52 14.68
N ALA A 34 -20.49 -2.36 14.89
CA ALA A 34 -19.11 -2.09 14.50
C ALA A 34 -18.05 -2.71 15.43
N GLY A 35 -18.46 -3.45 16.47
CA GLY A 35 -17.58 -4.16 17.39
C GLY A 35 -16.92 -3.28 18.46
N PHE A 36 -17.50 -2.13 18.78
CA PHE A 36 -17.04 -1.28 19.87
C PHE A 36 -17.83 -1.52 21.15
N VAL A 37 -17.11 -1.60 22.26
CA VAL A 37 -17.67 -1.51 23.62
C VAL A 37 -17.93 -0.06 24.01
N LEU A 38 -18.83 0.16 24.96
CA LEU A 38 -19.29 1.49 25.39
C LEU A 38 -18.12 2.45 25.71
N ASP A 39 -17.18 2.02 26.55
CA ASP A 39 -16.03 2.83 26.95
C ASP A 39 -15.14 3.23 25.76
N ALA A 40 -15.03 2.37 24.75
CA ALA A 40 -14.25 2.66 23.55
C ALA A 40 -14.96 3.70 22.67
N ALA A 41 -16.28 3.56 22.49
CA ALA A 41 -17.09 4.51 21.74
C ALA A 41 -17.10 5.89 22.41
N GLU A 42 -17.22 5.95 23.73
CA GLU A 42 -17.18 7.19 24.51
C GLU A 42 -15.85 7.94 24.29
N ARG A 43 -14.73 7.23 24.37
CA ARG A 43 -13.40 7.80 24.13
C ARG A 43 -13.23 8.33 22.71
N TRP A 44 -13.77 7.66 21.69
CA TRP A 44 -13.76 8.20 20.32
C TRP A 44 -14.59 9.47 20.21
N ARG A 45 -15.76 9.49 20.86
CA ARG A 45 -16.67 10.63 20.89
C ARG A 45 -16.05 11.86 21.54
N GLU A 46 -15.33 11.68 22.65
CA GLU A 46 -14.58 12.74 23.34
C GLU A 46 -13.52 13.40 22.44
N ARG A 47 -13.05 12.69 21.41
CA ARG A 47 -12.08 13.19 20.44
C ARG A 47 -12.72 13.74 19.18
N GLY A 48 -14.04 13.86 19.15
CA GLY A 48 -14.80 14.39 18.02
C GLY A 48 -15.15 13.36 16.94
N VAL A 49 -14.93 12.06 17.21
CA VAL A 49 -15.28 10.96 16.28
C VAL A 49 -16.61 10.35 16.72
N TYR A 50 -17.71 10.87 16.18
CA TYR A 50 -19.08 10.51 16.57
C TYR A 50 -19.68 9.31 15.83
N ARG A 51 -18.95 8.76 14.86
CA ARG A 51 -19.40 7.63 14.04
C ARG A 51 -18.42 6.46 14.12
N PRO A 52 -18.91 5.21 14.11
CA PRO A 52 -18.05 4.05 14.19
C PRO A 52 -17.19 3.84 12.95
N GLU A 53 -17.65 4.21 11.74
CA GLU A 53 -16.91 3.94 10.51
C GLU A 53 -15.57 4.70 10.45
N PRO A 54 -15.51 6.02 10.75
CA PRO A 54 -14.24 6.73 10.95
C PRO A 54 -13.39 6.12 12.06
N ALA A 55 -13.99 5.71 13.18
CA ALA A 55 -13.25 5.11 14.29
C ALA A 55 -12.59 3.78 13.89
N GLN A 56 -13.25 2.94 13.08
CA GLN A 56 -12.66 1.73 12.52
C GLN A 56 -11.48 2.05 11.60
N ALA A 57 -11.63 3.04 10.71
CA ALA A 57 -10.54 3.46 9.82
C ALA A 57 -9.32 3.97 10.61
N TRP A 58 -9.52 4.79 11.64
CA TRP A 58 -8.44 5.19 12.53
C TRP A 58 -7.79 3.99 13.24
N ARG A 59 -8.58 3.01 13.67
CA ARG A 59 -8.08 1.77 14.28
C ARG A 59 -7.25 0.92 13.31
N ALA A 60 -7.69 0.82 12.06
CA ALA A 60 -6.99 0.13 10.97
C ALA A 60 -5.66 0.82 10.63
N ALA A 61 -5.60 2.15 10.76
CA ALA A 61 -4.35 2.91 10.67
C ALA A 61 -3.45 2.78 11.92
N GLY A 62 -3.85 1.99 12.91
CA GLY A 62 -3.13 1.81 14.18
C GLY A 62 -3.26 2.99 15.14
N LEU A 63 -4.22 3.90 14.93
CA LEU A 63 -4.52 4.99 15.85
C LEU A 63 -5.59 4.58 16.86
N THR A 64 -5.50 5.15 18.06
CA THR A 64 -6.45 4.97 19.15
C THR A 64 -7.02 6.33 19.53
N PRO A 65 -8.11 6.40 20.32
CA PRO A 65 -8.62 7.69 20.81
C PRO A 65 -7.53 8.55 21.47
N TYR A 66 -6.56 7.92 22.13
CA TYR A 66 -5.44 8.60 22.78
C TYR A 66 -4.44 9.20 21.79
N THR A 67 -4.19 8.53 20.67
CA THR A 67 -3.14 8.88 19.71
C THR A 67 -3.65 9.60 18.46
N VAL A 68 -4.97 9.67 18.23
CA VAL A 68 -5.57 10.32 17.05
C VAL A 68 -5.49 11.85 17.06
N GLY A 69 -5.17 12.45 18.21
CA GLY A 69 -5.20 13.91 18.40
C GLY A 69 -4.35 14.71 17.41
N PRO A 70 -3.07 14.37 17.17
CA PRO A 70 -2.25 15.02 16.15
C PRO A 70 -2.83 14.92 14.74
N ALA A 71 -3.37 13.76 14.35
CA ALA A 71 -3.94 13.57 13.01
C ALA A 71 -5.18 14.45 12.81
N LEU A 72 -6.07 14.51 13.81
CA LEU A 72 -7.25 15.40 13.77
C LEU A 72 -6.85 16.87 13.69
N ARG A 73 -5.83 17.31 14.45
CA ARG A 73 -5.33 18.70 14.39
C ARG A 73 -4.66 19.02 13.06
N ALA A 74 -4.06 18.02 12.42
CA ALA A 74 -3.51 18.15 11.07
C ALA A 74 -4.60 18.14 9.98
N GLY A 75 -5.89 17.99 10.35
CA GLY A 75 -6.99 17.89 9.39
C GLY A 75 -6.96 16.61 8.54
N MET A 76 -6.26 15.57 9.02
CA MET A 76 -6.14 14.31 8.30
C MET A 76 -7.47 13.55 8.35
N GLU A 77 -7.91 13.04 7.19
CA GLU A 77 -9.09 12.19 7.10
C GLU A 77 -8.76 10.72 7.47
N PRO A 78 -9.72 9.95 8.00
CA PRO A 78 -9.49 8.57 8.43
C PRO A 78 -8.94 7.67 7.31
N GLY A 79 -9.42 7.83 6.08
CA GLY A 79 -8.95 7.09 4.91
C GLY A 79 -7.51 7.43 4.52
N GLU A 80 -7.08 8.67 4.74
CA GLU A 80 -5.70 9.09 4.51
C GLU A 80 -4.77 8.44 5.53
N ALA A 81 -5.18 8.39 6.81
CA ALA A 81 -4.42 7.73 7.85
C ALA A 81 -4.17 6.24 7.56
N VAL A 82 -5.19 5.52 7.07
CA VAL A 82 -5.04 4.13 6.61
C VAL A 82 -4.03 4.08 5.47
N ARG A 83 -4.14 4.98 4.49
CA ARG A 83 -3.20 5.05 3.37
C ARG A 83 -1.76 5.28 3.84
N TRP A 84 -1.50 6.20 4.77
CA TRP A 84 -0.17 6.42 5.35
C TRP A 84 0.33 5.17 6.10
N HIS A 85 -0.54 4.51 6.86
CA HIS A 85 -0.19 3.30 7.61
C HIS A 85 0.19 2.13 6.71
N GLU A 86 -0.60 1.86 5.66
CA GLU A 86 -0.32 0.83 4.64
C GLU A 86 1.02 1.08 3.92
N LEU A 87 1.40 2.35 3.78
CA LEU A 87 2.67 2.77 3.18
C LEU A 87 3.86 2.70 4.14
N GLY A 88 3.59 2.34 5.39
CA GLY A 88 4.56 2.05 6.44
C GLY A 88 5.08 3.26 7.19
N TYR A 89 4.33 4.35 7.18
CA TYR A 89 4.61 5.48 8.07
C TYR A 89 4.12 5.17 9.47
N ASP A 90 4.87 5.63 10.47
CA ASP A 90 4.30 5.73 11.79
C ASP A 90 3.29 6.89 11.84
N ARG A 91 2.38 6.78 12.80
CA ARG A 91 1.22 7.64 12.99
C ARG A 91 1.58 9.09 13.39
N ALA A 92 2.73 9.34 14.01
CA ALA A 92 3.15 10.70 14.34
C ALA A 92 3.74 11.38 13.10
N GLU A 93 4.63 10.68 12.38
CA GLU A 93 5.22 11.17 11.13
C GLU A 93 4.16 11.41 10.05
N ALA A 94 3.17 10.53 9.94
CA ALA A 94 2.05 10.71 9.02
C ALA A 94 1.29 12.03 9.28
N ALA A 95 0.99 12.34 10.54
CA ALA A 95 0.28 13.56 10.92
C ALA A 95 1.12 14.83 10.66
N GLU A 96 2.42 14.80 10.96
CA GLU A 96 3.32 15.93 10.70
C GLU A 96 3.46 16.23 9.21
N ARG A 97 3.65 15.19 8.39
CA ARG A 97 3.76 15.34 6.93
C ARG A 97 2.46 15.80 6.29
N HIS A 98 1.33 15.28 6.75
CA HIS A 98 0.03 15.75 6.29
C HIS A 98 -0.17 17.24 6.63
N LEU A 99 0.21 17.66 7.84
CA LEU A 99 0.17 19.07 8.24
C LEU A 99 1.08 19.95 7.36
N ALA A 100 2.22 19.42 6.91
CA ALA A 100 3.10 20.07 5.95
C ALA A 100 2.54 20.10 4.50
N GLY A 101 1.35 19.53 4.27
CA GLY A 101 0.73 19.42 2.94
C GLY A 101 1.35 18.34 2.07
N GLU A 102 2.20 17.48 2.64
CA GLU A 102 2.78 16.35 1.92
C GLU A 102 1.74 15.25 1.72
N ARG A 103 1.86 14.52 0.60
CA ARG A 103 1.03 13.36 0.30
C ARG A 103 1.76 12.05 0.62
N PRO A 104 1.04 11.01 1.05
CA PRO A 104 1.64 9.72 1.37
C PRO A 104 2.39 9.12 0.18
N HIS A 105 3.70 8.88 0.31
CA HIS A 105 4.52 8.18 -0.69
C HIS A 105 5.16 6.94 -0.06
N PRO A 106 5.24 5.77 -0.69
CA PRO A 106 5.65 4.55 0.02
C PRO A 106 7.05 4.68 0.62
N ARG A 107 7.23 4.24 1.87
CA ARG A 107 8.57 4.06 2.45
C ARG A 107 8.99 2.60 2.49
N ARG A 108 8.06 1.65 2.47
CA ARG A 108 8.42 0.21 2.59
C ARG A 108 9.14 -0.39 1.38
N LEU A 109 9.05 0.24 0.20
CA LEU A 109 9.91 -0.06 -0.94
C LEU A 109 11.29 0.60 -0.78
N PHE A 110 11.31 1.91 -0.55
CA PHE A 110 12.54 2.70 -0.56
C PHE A 110 13.41 2.52 0.71
N ALA A 111 12.84 2.32 1.90
CA ALA A 111 13.61 2.14 3.14
C ALA A 111 14.37 0.81 3.18
N ARG A 112 13.83 -0.28 2.62
CA ARG A 112 14.56 -1.55 2.47
C ARG A 112 15.62 -1.46 1.37
N LEU A 113 15.34 -0.73 0.28
CA LEU A 113 16.30 -0.47 -0.80
C LEU A 113 17.47 0.42 -0.36
N PHE A 114 17.23 1.42 0.49
CA PHE A 114 18.24 2.42 0.86
C PHE A 114 18.94 2.17 2.20
N ARG A 115 18.36 1.37 3.14
CA ARG A 115 19.08 1.03 4.39
C ARG A 115 20.21 0.03 4.18
N ARG A 116 20.15 -0.84 3.16
CA ARG A 116 21.18 -1.86 2.92
C ARG A 116 22.40 -1.36 2.13
N HIS A 117 22.34 -0.14 1.58
CA HIS A 117 23.48 0.45 0.85
C HIS A 117 24.56 1.02 1.78
N ARG A 118 24.35 1.06 3.11
CA ARG A 118 25.25 1.77 4.04
C ARG A 118 26.11 0.88 4.95
N ASP A 119 25.77 -0.40 5.10
CA ASP A 119 26.67 -1.39 5.73
C ASP A 119 27.17 -2.37 4.69
N ARG A 120 28.46 -2.23 4.39
CA ARG A 120 29.16 -2.85 3.29
C ARG A 120 30.01 -3.99 3.84
N ASP A 121 29.40 -5.16 4.04
CA ASP A 121 30.18 -6.39 4.06
C ASP A 121 30.53 -6.76 2.62
N LEU A 122 31.84 -6.85 2.35
CA LEU A 122 32.38 -7.28 1.06
C LEU A 122 32.13 -8.78 0.82
N ASP A 123 31.80 -9.52 1.88
CA ASP A 123 31.49 -10.93 1.82
C ASP A 123 30.02 -11.14 1.43
N LEU A 124 29.82 -11.93 0.38
CA LEU A 124 28.50 -12.36 -0.03
C LEU A 124 28.02 -13.45 0.94
N ASP A 125 26.79 -13.31 1.46
CA ASP A 125 26.10 -14.43 2.09
C ASP A 125 25.88 -15.58 1.06
N ASP A 126 25.66 -16.81 1.51
CA ASP A 126 25.53 -17.97 0.62
C ASP A 126 24.43 -17.76 -0.44
N ALA A 127 23.30 -17.14 -0.05
CA ALA A 127 22.21 -16.83 -0.96
C ALA A 127 22.60 -15.76 -1.99
N GLN A 128 23.41 -14.77 -1.62
CA GLN A 128 23.99 -13.79 -2.54
C GLN A 128 24.98 -14.43 -3.50
N ALA A 129 25.81 -15.36 -3.03
CA ALA A 129 26.78 -16.07 -3.85
C ALA A 129 26.09 -16.98 -4.88
N GLU A 130 25.02 -17.68 -4.48
CA GLU A 130 24.18 -18.46 -5.39
C GLU A 130 23.50 -17.57 -6.45
N THR A 131 22.93 -16.44 -6.01
CA THR A 131 22.29 -15.48 -6.91
C THR A 131 23.31 -14.88 -7.90
N MET A 132 24.50 -14.50 -7.42
CA MET A 132 25.61 -14.01 -8.25
C MET A 132 25.99 -15.07 -9.30
N THR A 133 26.19 -16.32 -8.85
CA THR A 133 26.56 -17.43 -9.73
C THR A 133 25.52 -17.68 -10.80
N ALA A 134 24.24 -17.65 -10.45
CA ALA A 134 23.14 -17.81 -11.39
C ALA A 134 23.12 -16.71 -12.45
N LEU A 135 23.29 -15.44 -12.04
CA LEU A 135 23.32 -14.28 -12.94
C LEU A 135 24.52 -14.37 -13.91
N LEU A 136 25.70 -14.68 -13.41
CA LEU A 136 26.91 -14.81 -14.23
C LEU A 136 26.83 -15.98 -15.21
N ARG A 137 26.35 -17.15 -14.77
CA ARG A 137 26.12 -18.32 -15.66
C ARG A 137 25.11 -18.02 -16.76
N ALA A 138 24.15 -17.14 -16.49
CA ALA A 138 23.17 -16.69 -17.47
C ALA A 138 23.69 -15.59 -18.42
N GLY A 139 24.97 -15.23 -18.33
CA GLY A 139 25.61 -14.22 -19.19
C GLY A 139 25.37 -12.78 -18.76
N VAL A 140 24.84 -12.53 -17.55
CA VAL A 140 24.66 -11.17 -17.03
C VAL A 140 26.04 -10.60 -16.64
N PRO A 141 26.41 -9.40 -17.11
CA PRO A 141 27.69 -8.79 -16.75
C PRO A 141 27.88 -8.64 -15.24
N PRO A 142 29.10 -8.85 -14.68
CA PRO A 142 29.33 -8.81 -13.24
C PRO A 142 28.87 -7.53 -12.54
N ALA A 143 29.07 -6.37 -13.18
CA ALA A 143 28.62 -5.09 -12.63
C ALA A 143 27.09 -5.00 -12.51
N ARG A 144 26.35 -5.54 -13.49
CA ARG A 144 24.88 -5.60 -13.45
C ARG A 144 24.42 -6.64 -12.43
N ALA A 145 25.06 -7.80 -12.39
CA ALA A 145 24.74 -8.83 -11.40
C ALA A 145 24.91 -8.29 -9.97
N ARG A 146 25.99 -7.56 -9.72
CA ARG A 146 26.23 -6.90 -8.43
C ARG A 146 25.17 -5.84 -8.12
N ALA A 147 24.79 -5.00 -9.08
CA ALA A 147 23.73 -4.01 -8.88
C ALA A 147 22.38 -4.65 -8.49
N TYR A 148 22.05 -5.82 -9.03
CA TYR A 148 20.86 -6.57 -8.64
C TYR A 148 20.94 -7.07 -7.19
N LEU A 149 22.10 -7.58 -6.75
CA LEU A 149 22.29 -7.99 -5.35
C LEU A 149 22.22 -6.80 -4.39
N ASP A 150 22.82 -5.67 -4.76
CA ASP A 150 22.81 -4.44 -3.96
C ASP A 150 21.40 -3.84 -3.87
N ALA A 151 20.60 -3.98 -4.93
CA ALA A 151 19.16 -3.66 -4.92
C ALA A 151 18.30 -4.70 -4.18
N GLY A 152 18.91 -5.74 -3.59
CA GLY A 152 18.24 -6.72 -2.74
C GLY A 152 17.59 -7.90 -3.47
N TRP A 153 17.83 -8.07 -4.78
CA TRP A 153 17.34 -9.25 -5.50
C TRP A 153 18.04 -10.53 -5.01
N ARG A 154 17.30 -11.64 -5.03
CA ARG A 154 17.75 -12.97 -4.60
C ARG A 154 17.20 -14.05 -5.53
N GLY A 155 17.96 -15.11 -5.72
CA GLY A 155 17.55 -16.31 -6.45
C GLY A 155 17.25 -16.08 -7.93
N LEU A 156 16.53 -17.04 -8.52
CA LEU A 156 16.25 -17.10 -9.96
C LEU A 156 15.26 -16.02 -10.43
N GLU A 157 14.51 -15.37 -9.53
CA GLU A 157 13.61 -14.27 -9.90
C GLU A 157 14.35 -13.04 -10.43
N ALA A 158 15.64 -12.86 -10.10
CA ALA A 158 16.47 -11.78 -10.61
C ALA A 158 16.82 -11.94 -12.10
N LEU A 159 16.86 -13.19 -12.60
CA LEU A 159 17.34 -13.52 -13.95
C LEU A 159 16.53 -12.88 -15.07
N PRO A 160 15.20 -13.05 -15.14
CA PRO A 160 14.43 -12.50 -16.25
C PRO A 160 14.49 -10.96 -16.24
N TRP A 161 14.58 -10.33 -15.07
CA TRP A 161 14.79 -8.88 -14.97
C TRP A 161 16.19 -8.43 -15.42
N ALA A 162 17.24 -9.15 -15.02
CA ALA A 162 18.61 -8.75 -15.39
C ALA A 162 18.90 -8.93 -16.89
N ARG A 163 18.23 -9.90 -17.53
CA ARG A 163 18.33 -10.18 -18.98
C ARG A 163 17.71 -9.08 -19.84
N THR A 164 16.65 -8.43 -19.37
CA THR A 164 16.01 -7.34 -20.13
C THR A 164 16.82 -6.06 -20.15
N GLY A 165 17.85 -5.95 -19.31
CA GLY A 165 18.72 -4.79 -19.22
C GLY A 165 18.13 -3.60 -18.46
N VAL A 166 16.97 -3.80 -17.81
CA VAL A 166 16.39 -2.81 -16.89
C VAL A 166 17.36 -2.58 -15.73
N ASN A 167 17.48 -1.32 -15.29
CA ASN A 167 18.28 -0.98 -14.11
C ASN A 167 17.71 -1.70 -12.87
N ALA A 168 18.58 -2.27 -12.04
CA ALA A 168 18.21 -3.04 -10.85
C ALA A 168 17.22 -2.32 -9.90
N THR A 169 17.40 -1.01 -9.68
CA THR A 169 16.52 -0.19 -8.84
C THR A 169 15.16 0.03 -9.48
N GLN A 170 15.14 0.32 -10.79
CA GLN A 170 13.90 0.50 -11.57
C GLN A 170 13.12 -0.82 -11.67
N ALA A 171 13.83 -1.95 -11.79
CA ALA A 171 13.22 -3.28 -11.82
C ALA A 171 12.41 -3.57 -10.54
N VAL A 172 12.89 -3.13 -9.36
CA VAL A 172 12.15 -3.30 -8.11
C VAL A 172 10.84 -2.51 -8.14
N LEU A 173 10.88 -1.28 -8.65
CA LEU A 173 9.70 -0.42 -8.74
C LEU A 173 8.69 -0.96 -9.77
N TYR A 174 9.15 -1.42 -10.93
CA TYR A 174 8.29 -2.06 -11.92
C TYR A 174 7.67 -3.37 -11.42
N ARG A 175 8.42 -4.20 -10.70
CA ARG A 175 7.86 -5.39 -10.04
C ARG A 175 6.79 -5.00 -9.02
N ALA A 176 7.01 -3.93 -8.26
CA ALA A 176 6.06 -3.47 -7.26
C ALA A 176 4.74 -2.93 -7.86
N LEU A 177 4.78 -2.50 -9.12
CA LEU A 177 3.65 -2.11 -9.96
C LEU A 177 2.95 -3.30 -10.64
N GLY A 178 3.45 -4.52 -10.45
CA GLY A 178 2.92 -5.71 -11.08
C GLY A 178 3.38 -5.93 -12.53
N LEU A 179 4.32 -5.12 -13.05
CA LEU A 179 4.80 -5.31 -14.42
C LEU A 179 5.67 -6.56 -14.53
N ALA A 180 5.49 -7.30 -15.61
CA ALA A 180 6.39 -8.36 -16.01
C ALA A 180 7.73 -7.78 -16.53
N PRO A 181 8.82 -8.56 -16.52
CA PRO A 181 10.15 -8.11 -16.96
C PRO A 181 10.15 -7.47 -18.36
N GLU A 182 9.39 -8.04 -19.31
CA GLU A 182 9.31 -7.55 -20.69
C GLU A 182 8.49 -6.25 -20.80
N GLU A 183 7.45 -6.08 -19.98
CA GLU A 183 6.65 -4.86 -19.90
C GLU A 183 7.47 -3.71 -19.28
N ALA A 184 8.24 -4.04 -18.25
CA ALA A 184 9.18 -3.10 -17.65
C ALA A 184 10.28 -2.71 -18.62
N ALA A 185 10.79 -3.65 -19.42
CA ALA A 185 11.78 -3.38 -20.47
C ALA A 185 11.22 -2.43 -21.53
N ARG A 186 9.98 -2.66 -21.99
CA ARG A 186 9.28 -1.76 -22.92
C ARG A 186 9.09 -0.37 -22.31
N SER A 187 8.67 -0.31 -21.05
CA SER A 187 8.47 0.96 -20.34
C SER A 187 9.77 1.74 -20.16
N ALA A 188 10.85 1.07 -19.76
CA ALA A 188 12.17 1.67 -19.62
C ALA A 188 12.74 2.15 -20.97
N LYS A 189 12.59 1.38 -22.05
CA LYS A 189 12.99 1.78 -23.41
C LYS A 189 12.19 2.99 -23.92
N ALA A 190 10.93 3.11 -23.52
CA ALA A 190 10.09 4.27 -23.82
C ALA A 190 10.43 5.51 -22.96
N GLY A 191 11.51 5.46 -22.16
CA GLY A 191 11.94 6.56 -21.30
C GLY A 191 10.99 6.81 -20.11
N ARG A 192 10.10 5.87 -19.80
CA ARG A 192 9.26 5.97 -18.61
C ARG A 192 10.13 5.68 -17.40
N ASP A 193 10.16 6.63 -16.48
CA ASP A 193 10.80 6.45 -15.19
C ASP A 193 9.82 5.75 -14.25
N ALA A 194 10.25 4.61 -13.68
CA ALA A 194 9.40 3.78 -12.85
C ALA A 194 8.93 4.53 -11.61
N GLU A 195 9.77 5.38 -11.01
CA GLU A 195 9.42 6.17 -9.83
C GLU A 195 8.34 7.22 -10.16
N LYS A 196 8.51 7.95 -11.27
CA LYS A 196 7.51 8.91 -11.74
C LYS A 196 6.19 8.23 -12.10
N LEU A 197 6.26 7.09 -12.78
CA LEU A 197 5.07 6.33 -13.17
C LEU A 197 4.32 5.89 -11.92
N LEU A 198 5.04 5.24 -11.03
CA LEU A 198 4.58 4.80 -9.73
C LEU A 198 3.90 5.93 -8.93
N ARG A 199 4.53 7.12 -8.85
CA ARG A 199 3.94 8.31 -8.21
C ARG A 199 2.66 8.78 -8.90
N THR A 200 2.65 8.84 -10.23
CA THR A 200 1.50 9.35 -11.00
C THR A 200 0.27 8.46 -10.82
N TRP A 201 0.44 7.13 -10.83
CA TRP A 201 -0.65 6.19 -10.58
C TRP A 201 -1.12 6.20 -9.13
N TRP A 202 -0.22 6.43 -8.18
CA TRP A 202 -0.60 6.63 -6.77
C TRP A 202 -1.33 7.92 -6.48
N ASP A 203 -0.91 9.03 -7.10
CA ASP A 203 -1.58 10.32 -6.98
C ASP A 203 -3.02 10.24 -7.49
N ALA A 204 -3.27 9.37 -8.48
CA ALA A 204 -4.60 9.07 -8.98
C ALA A 204 -5.41 8.14 -8.06
N GLY A 205 -4.77 7.46 -7.09
CA GLY A 205 -5.45 6.60 -6.12
C GLY A 205 -5.64 5.14 -6.56
N VAL A 206 -4.96 4.71 -7.61
CA VAL A 206 -5.01 3.33 -8.10
C VAL A 206 -4.07 2.43 -7.27
N PRO A 207 -4.52 1.25 -6.78
CA PRO A 207 -3.65 0.31 -6.09
C PRO A 207 -2.50 -0.17 -6.97
N ARG A 208 -1.28 -0.25 -6.42
CA ARG A 208 -0.06 -0.58 -7.17
C ARG A 208 -0.11 -1.91 -7.93
N GLN A 209 -0.87 -2.87 -7.43
CA GLN A 209 -1.00 -4.21 -8.03
C GLN A 209 -1.86 -4.22 -9.31
N ASP A 210 -2.72 -3.21 -9.47
CA ASP A 210 -3.64 -3.10 -10.62
C ASP A 210 -3.03 -2.25 -11.74
N VAL A 211 -1.98 -1.48 -11.45
CA VAL A 211 -1.35 -0.55 -12.40
C VAL A 211 -0.88 -1.25 -13.66
N ALA A 212 -0.30 -2.46 -13.56
CA ALA A 212 0.10 -3.22 -14.75
C ALA A 212 -1.09 -3.55 -15.67
N ALA A 213 -2.23 -3.94 -15.10
CA ALA A 213 -3.41 -4.26 -15.88
C ALA A 213 -3.97 -3.02 -16.60
N TRP A 214 -4.07 -1.89 -15.90
CA TRP A 214 -4.53 -0.63 -16.50
C TRP A 214 -3.55 -0.09 -17.55
N LEU A 215 -2.24 -0.16 -17.30
CA LEU A 215 -1.21 0.24 -18.26
C LEU A 215 -1.24 -0.61 -19.53
N THR A 216 -1.37 -1.93 -19.38
CA THR A 216 -1.44 -2.86 -20.52
C THR A 216 -2.72 -2.65 -21.32
N ALA A 217 -3.82 -2.27 -20.66
CA ALA A 217 -5.07 -1.88 -21.30
C ALA A 217 -5.03 -0.45 -21.90
N GLY A 218 -3.93 0.29 -21.74
CA GLY A 218 -3.72 1.59 -22.38
C GLY A 218 -4.35 2.78 -21.66
N PHE A 219 -4.87 2.58 -20.44
CA PHE A 219 -5.51 3.64 -19.66
C PHE A 219 -4.49 4.61 -19.06
N SER A 220 -4.91 5.86 -18.90
CA SER A 220 -4.22 6.83 -18.06
C SER A 220 -4.53 6.61 -16.56
N PRO A 221 -3.67 7.12 -15.66
CA PRO A 221 -3.92 7.09 -14.23
C PRO A 221 -5.29 7.66 -13.83
N GLN A 222 -5.72 8.74 -14.49
CA GLN A 222 -6.97 9.45 -14.17
C GLN A 222 -8.21 8.65 -14.60
N GLU A 223 -8.14 7.97 -15.74
CA GLU A 223 -9.23 7.11 -16.22
C GLU A 223 -9.37 5.87 -15.34
N ALA A 224 -8.25 5.26 -14.96
CA ALA A 224 -8.25 4.12 -14.05
C ALA A 224 -8.76 4.51 -12.65
N ALA A 225 -8.37 5.68 -12.14
CA ALA A 225 -8.90 6.21 -10.88
C ALA A 225 -10.42 6.42 -10.92
N SER A 226 -10.93 6.95 -12.04
CA SER A 226 -12.35 7.17 -12.24
C SER A 226 -13.13 5.85 -12.31
N ALA A 227 -12.55 4.82 -12.94
CA ALA A 227 -13.12 3.49 -12.99
C ALA A 227 -13.12 2.79 -11.63
N VAL A 228 -12.01 2.87 -10.89
CA VAL A 228 -11.90 2.34 -9.51
C VAL A 228 -12.88 3.03 -8.56
N ALA A 229 -13.08 4.34 -8.69
CA ALA A 229 -14.06 5.09 -7.89
C ALA A 229 -15.53 4.72 -8.22
N ALA A 230 -15.77 4.11 -9.37
CA ALA A 230 -17.09 3.62 -9.79
C ALA A 230 -17.29 2.12 -9.49
N ASP A 231 -16.44 1.52 -8.63
CA ASP A 231 -16.36 0.07 -8.36
C ASP A 231 -16.13 -0.79 -9.62
N GLY A 232 -15.61 -0.19 -10.68
CA GLY A 232 -15.32 -0.90 -11.93
C GLY A 232 -13.97 -1.60 -11.89
N THR A 233 -13.94 -2.85 -12.34
CA THR A 233 -12.70 -3.59 -12.61
C THR A 233 -12.11 -3.25 -13.98
N VAL A 234 -10.83 -3.57 -14.21
CA VAL A 234 -10.17 -3.40 -15.52
C VAL A 234 -10.96 -4.09 -16.63
N GLU A 235 -11.53 -5.27 -16.36
CA GLU A 235 -12.34 -6.04 -17.33
C GLU A 235 -13.67 -5.35 -17.68
N GLU A 236 -14.27 -4.61 -16.75
CA GLU A 236 -15.53 -3.89 -16.99
C GLU A 236 -15.32 -2.53 -17.63
N ALA A 237 -14.13 -1.93 -17.44
CA ALA A 237 -13.74 -0.66 -18.04
C ALA A 237 -13.13 -0.83 -19.44
N ALA A 238 -12.41 -1.92 -19.71
CA ALA A 238 -11.81 -2.22 -21.01
C ALA A 238 -12.79 -2.17 -22.20
N PRO A 239 -14.03 -2.71 -22.14
CA PRO A 239 -15.00 -2.58 -23.22
C PRO A 239 -15.65 -1.19 -23.31
N ARG A 240 -15.44 -0.30 -22.34
CA ARG A 240 -15.97 1.08 -22.30
C ARG A 240 -14.95 2.15 -22.70
N ALA A 241 -13.69 1.79 -22.94
CA ALA A 241 -12.70 2.72 -23.48
C ALA A 241 -13.09 3.11 -24.92
N PRO A 242 -13.32 4.40 -25.22
CA PRO A 242 -13.64 4.82 -26.56
C PRO A 242 -12.38 4.73 -27.43
N GLY A 243 -12.39 3.79 -28.37
CA GLY A 243 -11.64 3.89 -29.62
C GLY A 243 -10.15 3.54 -29.53
N GLY A 244 -9.80 2.42 -30.14
CA GLY A 244 -8.45 2.20 -30.64
C GLY A 244 -8.01 3.42 -31.46
N ARG A 245 -6.82 3.94 -31.13
CA ARG A 245 -6.17 4.99 -31.90
C ARG A 245 -5.83 4.41 -33.28
N GLU A 246 -6.55 4.84 -34.32
CA GLU A 246 -6.16 4.60 -35.71
C GLU A 246 -4.74 5.11 -35.95
N PRO A 247 -3.88 4.38 -36.69
CA PRO A 247 -2.63 4.91 -37.17
C PRO A 247 -2.92 5.93 -38.29
N ASP A 248 -2.47 7.16 -38.10
CA ASP A 248 -2.50 8.22 -39.12
C ASP A 248 -1.54 7.83 -40.27
N PRO A 249 -1.94 7.94 -41.56
CA PRO A 249 -1.13 7.58 -42.73
C PRO A 249 0.08 8.51 -42.98
#